data_AF-A0ABD5S173-F1
#
_entry.id   AF-A0ABD5S173-F1
#
_cell.length_a   1.000
_cell.length_b   1.000
_cell.length_c   1.000
_cell.angle_alpha   90.00
_cell.angle_beta   90.00
_cell.angle_gamma   90.00
#
_symmetry.space_group_name_H-M   'P 1'
#
loop_
_entity.id
_entity.type
_entity.pdbx_description
1 polymer ?
#
loop_
_entity_poly.entity_id
_entity_poly.type
_entity_poly.pdbx_seq_one_letter_code
_entity_poly.pdbx_strand_id
1 'polypeptide(L)' 'MSATDPDVPPAARDGARADDRTGRSFALHGVVVERADGPDRCTIYRRADARDDRTTRWYSADHDAFVDLAAMC' A
#
# COMPACT_ATOMS: atom_id res chain seq x y z
N MET A 1 0.77 -27.14 6.75
CA MET A 1 0.65 -25.68 6.96
C MET A 1 2.02 -25.10 6.62
N SER A 2 2.22 -24.69 5.37
CA SER A 2 3.49 -24.11 4.96
C SER A 2 3.59 -22.70 5.55
N ALA A 3 4.65 -22.44 6.30
CA ALA A 3 5.05 -21.10 6.65
C ALA A 3 5.22 -20.31 5.35
N THR A 4 4.59 -19.15 5.26
CA THR A 4 4.92 -18.12 4.26
C THR A 4 6.44 -17.96 4.28
N ASP A 5 7.06 -18.19 3.13
CA ASP A 5 8.51 -18.06 2.97
C ASP A 5 8.90 -16.63 3.37
N PRO A 6 9.66 -16.42 4.46
CA PRO A 6 9.93 -15.08 4.99
C PRO A 6 10.71 -14.18 4.04
N ASP A 7 11.22 -14.75 2.93
CA ASP A 7 12.05 -14.06 1.94
C ASP A 7 11.33 -13.70 0.64
N VAL A 8 10.02 -14.00 0.50
CA VAL A 8 9.25 -13.44 -0.62
C VAL A 8 9.00 -11.97 -0.31
N PRO A 9 9.60 -11.03 -1.07
CA PRO A 9 9.36 -9.63 -0.83
C PRO A 9 7.87 -9.37 -1.06
N PRO A 10 7.22 -8.62 -0.16
CA PRO A 10 5.81 -8.34 -0.32
C PRO A 10 5.58 -7.67 -1.67
N ALA A 11 4.45 -7.97 -2.31
CA ALA A 11 4.16 -7.50 -3.66
C ALA A 11 4.05 -5.96 -3.64
N ALA A 12 5.19 -5.32 -3.89
CA ALA A 12 5.35 -3.88 -3.89
C ALA A 12 4.87 -3.34 -5.24
N ARG A 13 3.97 -2.37 -5.19
CA ARG A 13 3.46 -1.67 -6.35
C ARG A 13 3.74 -0.19 -6.16
N ASP A 14 4.47 0.38 -7.09
CA ASP A 14 4.54 1.83 -7.21
C ASP A 14 3.17 2.32 -7.70
N GLY A 15 2.51 3.14 -6.89
CA GLY A 15 1.30 3.84 -7.31
C GLY A 15 1.67 4.94 -8.30
N ALA A 16 0.75 5.26 -9.21
CA ALA A 16 0.86 6.49 -10.01
C ALA A 16 1.00 7.70 -9.07
N ARG A 17 1.57 8.80 -9.58
CA ARG A 17 1.60 10.07 -8.82
C ARG A 17 0.16 10.42 -8.44
N ALA A 18 -0.10 10.50 -7.15
CA ALA A 18 -1.39 10.91 -6.64
C ALA A 18 -1.37 12.41 -6.43
N ASP A 19 -2.36 13.11 -6.97
CA ASP A 19 -2.59 14.51 -6.69
C ASP A 19 -3.44 14.63 -5.42
N ASP A 20 -2.99 15.41 -4.45
CA ASP A 20 -3.84 15.75 -3.32
C ASP A 20 -4.89 16.81 -3.68
N ARG A 21 -5.82 17.04 -2.76
CA ARG A 21 -6.85 18.09 -2.88
C ARG A 21 -6.28 19.51 -2.99
N THR A 22 -4.97 19.69 -2.79
CA THR A 22 -4.26 20.98 -2.93
C THR A 22 -3.47 21.08 -4.24
N GLY A 23 -3.57 20.07 -5.13
CA GLY A 23 -2.87 20.03 -6.41
C GLY A 23 -1.40 19.64 -6.32
N ARG A 24 -0.95 19.07 -5.20
CA ARG A 24 0.42 18.55 -5.09
C ARG A 24 0.46 17.08 -5.45
N SER A 25 1.34 16.75 -6.39
CA SER A 25 1.61 15.36 -6.76
C SER A 25 2.64 14.73 -5.83
N PHE A 26 2.37 13.55 -5.31
CA PHE A 26 3.36 12.72 -4.62
C PHE A 26 3.32 11.27 -5.07
N ALA A 27 4.48 10.60 -4.99
CA ALA A 27 4.58 9.18 -5.26
C ALA A 27 4.07 8.38 -4.04
N LEU A 28 3.03 7.59 -4.27
CA LEU A 28 2.55 6.59 -3.32
C LEU A 28 3.20 5.25 -3.60
N HIS A 29 3.47 4.51 -2.54
CA HIS A 29 3.96 3.15 -2.62
C HIS A 29 3.03 2.23 -1.85
N GLY A 30 2.57 1.18 -2.51
CA GLY A 30 1.69 0.16 -1.96
C GLY A 30 2.46 -1.14 -1.74
N VAL A 31 2.28 -1.76 -0.59
CA VAL A 31 2.90 -3.04 -0.24
C VAL A 31 1.80 -3.99 0.22
N VAL A 32 1.65 -5.11 -0.50
CA VAL A 32 0.66 -6.15 -0.15
C VAL A 32 1.37 -7.30 0.55
N VAL A 33 0.85 -7.67 1.71
CA VAL A 33 1.30 -8.82 2.50
C VAL A 33 0.17 -9.86 2.50
N GLU A 34 0.48 -11.05 2.00
CA GLU A 34 -0.42 -12.19 2.07
C GLU A 34 -0.56 -12.66 3.51
N ARG A 35 -1.79 -12.97 3.93
CA ARG A 35 -2.06 -13.50 5.28
C ARG A 35 -2.59 -14.92 5.18
N ALA A 36 -2.06 -15.80 6.02
CA ALA A 36 -2.48 -17.20 6.06
C ALA A 36 -3.98 -17.37 6.41
N ASP A 37 -4.50 -16.49 7.27
CA ASP A 37 -5.84 -16.58 7.84
C ASP A 37 -6.63 -15.28 7.62
N GLY A 38 -6.93 -14.94 6.37
CA GLY A 38 -7.78 -13.79 6.02
C GLY A 38 -7.39 -13.11 4.71
N PRO A 39 -8.04 -12.00 4.35
CA PRO A 39 -7.71 -11.25 3.14
C PRO A 39 -6.30 -10.67 3.23
N ASP A 40 -5.66 -10.49 2.08
CA ASP A 40 -4.36 -9.83 1.99
C ASP A 40 -4.44 -8.41 2.57
N ARG A 41 -3.36 -7.95 3.19
CA ARG A 41 -3.30 -6.60 3.76
C ARG A 41 -2.45 -5.71 2.87
N CYS A 42 -3.05 -4.63 2.39
CA CYS A 42 -2.35 -3.61 1.62
C CYS A 42 -2.00 -2.43 2.51
N THR A 43 -0.74 -1.99 2.46
CA THR A 43 -0.21 -0.83 3.17
C THR A 43 0.23 0.23 2.17
N ILE A 44 -0.30 1.44 2.31
CA ILE A 44 0.04 2.59 1.46
C ILE A 44 0.77 3.63 2.29
N TYR A 45 1.87 4.14 1.75
CA TYR A 45 2.63 5.25 2.33
C TYR A 45 3.25 6.14 1.25
N ARG A 46 3.68 7.34 1.62
CA ARG A 46 4.40 8.23 0.72
C ARG A 46 5.85 7.78 0.60
N ARG A 47 6.33 7.58 -0.63
CA ARG A 47 7.71 7.12 -0.87
C ARG A 47 8.77 8.11 -0.37
N ALA A 48 8.44 9.40 -0.38
CA ALA A 48 9.33 10.47 0.06
C ALA A 48 9.51 10.56 1.58
N ASP A 49 8.62 9.96 2.38
CA ASP A 49 8.70 10.04 3.84
C ASP A 49 9.87 9.19 4.34
N ALA A 50 10.59 9.70 5.34
CA ALA A 50 11.62 8.96 6.05
C ALA A 50 11.02 7.73 6.73
N ARG A 51 11.84 6.70 7.00
CA ARG A 51 11.36 5.42 7.57
C ARG A 51 10.51 5.61 8.82
N ASP A 52 10.91 6.50 9.73
CA ASP A 52 10.19 6.71 10.98
C ASP A 52 8.86 7.45 10.74
N ASP A 53 8.83 8.42 9.83
CA ASP A 53 7.60 9.12 9.43
C ASP A 53 6.61 8.18 8.73
N ARG A 54 7.10 7.20 7.95
CA ARG A 54 6.25 6.19 7.31
C ARG A 54 5.48 5.37 8.33
N THR A 55 5.97 5.21 9.56
CA THR A 55 5.27 4.45 10.61
C THR A 55 4.17 5.26 11.31
N THR A 56 4.07 6.56 11.04
CA THR A 56 3.00 7.43 11.57
C THR A 56 2.05 7.93 10.47
N ARG A 57 2.47 7.87 9.20
CA ARG A 57 1.71 8.37 8.03
C ARG A 57 1.41 7.28 6.99
N TRP A 58 1.21 6.05 7.43
CA TRP A 58 0.75 4.95 6.59
C TRP A 58 -0.73 4.67 6.82
N TYR A 59 -1.34 4.04 5.83
CA TYR A 59 -2.70 3.52 5.91
C TYR A 59 -2.70 2.06 5.45
N SER A 60 -3.20 1.14 6.27
CA SER A 60 -3.43 -0.24 5.82
C SER A 60 -4.84 -0.71 6.07
N ALA A 61 -5.39 -1.36 5.06
CA ALA A 61 -6.66 -2.04 5.09
C ALA A 61 -6.55 -3.38 4.37
N ASP A 62 -7.61 -4.16 4.41
CA ASP A 62 -7.73 -5.36 3.58
C ASP A 62 -7.68 -4.95 2.11
N HIS A 63 -7.04 -5.76 1.26
CA HIS A 63 -6.75 -5.38 -0.12
C HIS A 63 -8.02 -5.06 -0.93
N ASP A 64 -9.10 -5.77 -0.65
CA ASP A 64 -10.43 -5.59 -1.25
C ASP A 64 -11.16 -4.32 -0.78
N ALA A 65 -10.68 -3.65 0.26
CA ALA A 65 -11.19 -2.33 0.67
C ALA A 65 -10.67 -1.19 -0.21
N PHE A 66 -9.64 -1.41 -1.02
CA PHE A 66 -9.13 -0.43 -1.98
C PHE A 66 -9.84 -0.58 -3.32
N VAL A 67 -10.31 0.56 -3.86
CA VAL A 67 -11.01 0.61 -5.16
C VAL A 67 -10.25 1.51 -6.13
N ASP A 68 -10.28 1.15 -7.41
CA ASP A 68 -9.77 2.03 -8.46
C ASP A 68 -10.79 3.16 -8.72
N LEU A 69 -10.39 4.39 -8.39
CA LEU A 69 -11.22 5.57 -8.60
C LEU A 69 -11.44 5.85 -10.09
N ALA A 70 -10.50 5.51 -10.97
CA ALA A 70 -10.66 5.72 -12.42
C ALA A 70 -11.74 4.79 -13.00
N ALA A 71 -11.92 3.61 -12.42
CA ALA A 71 -12.96 2.66 -12.80
C ALA A 71 -14.36 3.01 -12.25
N MET A 72 -14.46 4.03 -11.38
CA MET A 72 -15.72 4.51 -10.79
C MET A 72 -16.34 5.71 -11.53
N CYS A 73 -15.74 6.17 -12.63
CA CYS A 73 -16.22 7.30 -13.44
C CYS A 73 -16.85 6.86 -14.77
#